data_AF-A0AAC9YAR4-F1
#
_entry.id   AF-A0AAC9YAR4-F1
#
_cell.length_a   1.000
_cell.length_b   1.000
_cell.length_c   1.000
_cell.angle_alpha   90.00
_cell.angle_beta   90.00
_cell.angle_gamma   90.00
#
_symmetry.space_group_name_H-M   'P 1'
#
loop_
_entity.id
_entity.type
_entity.pdbx_description
1 polymer ?
#
loop_
_entity_poly.entity_id
_entity_poly.type
_entity_poly.pdbx_seq_one_letter_code
_entity_poly.pdbx_strand_id
1 'polypeptide(L)'
;MTDSVLQSPNLTLCADSNEVLNFKRDSHNYITQLFGEQLPAIRTGLFNVHLTKGIIVQPHWHTNVTELVFVISGEVMTSVFDPFTQKLMNCKLKPGQVAVLPKGWFHWIVTLSEKAHILTIFDQPTPDIVYGSDFLRFTPKEIMNLAYCVDEEEYAKAVAPIQQSLILGPPPGCGKVQALQEAPGMYGHGYGGGQVMPEMQGGPGMYGHGYGGGQMMPGMQEGPGMYGHGYGGGQMMPGMQGGPGMYGHGYGGGQMMPGMQGGPGMYGHGYGGGQMMPEMQGGPGMYGHGYGGGQVMPEMQGGHGMYGHGYGGGQMMLGMQGGPGMYGHGYGGGQVMPEMQEMPGSYGHAYLYKSPAVQHEGHEGYMGAVQSEEAEMYMYGGGGRFAPAAARENG
;
A
#
# COMPACT_ATOMS: atom_id res chain seq x y z
N MET A 1 -40.59 -9.33 -35.22
CA MET A 1 -41.06 -10.73 -35.05
C MET A 1 -41.91 -10.79 -33.81
N THR A 2 -43.04 -11.49 -33.85
CA THR A 2 -43.86 -11.72 -32.67
C THR A 2 -43.17 -12.72 -31.74
N ASP A 3 -43.16 -12.41 -30.45
CA ASP A 3 -42.55 -13.23 -29.42
C ASP A 3 -43.46 -14.40 -29.05
N SER A 4 -43.10 -15.61 -29.50
CA SER A 4 -43.91 -16.82 -29.30
C SER A 4 -44.15 -17.16 -27.84
N VAL A 5 -43.24 -16.74 -26.92
CA VAL A 5 -43.42 -16.94 -25.48
C VAL A 5 -44.57 -16.07 -24.97
N LEU A 6 -44.62 -14.80 -25.37
CA LEU A 6 -45.68 -13.87 -24.96
C LEU A 6 -47.05 -14.19 -25.56
N GLN A 7 -47.09 -15.02 -26.61
CA GLN A 7 -48.33 -15.51 -27.22
C GLN A 7 -48.80 -16.85 -26.64
N SER A 8 -48.03 -17.45 -25.73
CA SER A 8 -48.39 -18.72 -25.12
C SER A 8 -49.67 -18.59 -24.29
N PRO A 9 -50.65 -19.51 -24.43
CA PRO A 9 -51.81 -19.56 -23.54
C PRO A 9 -51.43 -19.87 -22.08
N ASN A 10 -50.20 -20.40 -21.86
CA ASN A 10 -49.63 -20.69 -20.54
C ASN A 10 -48.57 -19.63 -20.14
N LEU A 11 -48.70 -18.40 -20.61
CA LEU A 11 -47.76 -17.32 -20.29
C LEU A 11 -47.65 -17.13 -18.76
N THR A 12 -46.42 -17.14 -18.26
CA THR A 12 -46.08 -16.82 -16.88
C THR A 12 -45.23 -15.56 -16.86
N LEU A 13 -45.64 -14.56 -16.07
CA LEU A 13 -44.97 -13.25 -15.94
C LEU A 13 -44.45 -13.00 -14.52
N CYS A 14 -44.64 -13.94 -13.61
CA CYS A 14 -44.23 -13.83 -12.21
C CYS A 14 -43.58 -15.15 -11.79
N ALA A 15 -42.51 -15.06 -11.00
CA ALA A 15 -41.85 -16.20 -10.39
C ALA A 15 -41.18 -15.75 -9.08
N ASP A 16 -40.94 -16.69 -8.17
CA ASP A 16 -40.19 -16.44 -6.95
C ASP A 16 -38.72 -16.82 -7.15
N SER A 17 -37.83 -15.82 -7.15
CA SER A 17 -36.39 -16.02 -7.31
C SER A 17 -35.72 -16.78 -6.17
N ASN A 18 -36.45 -17.12 -5.10
CA ASN A 18 -35.96 -17.92 -3.98
C ASN A 18 -36.19 -19.43 -4.16
N GLU A 19 -37.01 -19.85 -5.14
CA GLU A 19 -37.41 -21.26 -5.28
C GLU A 19 -36.27 -22.17 -5.75
N VAL A 20 -35.49 -21.74 -6.74
CA VAL A 20 -34.43 -22.57 -7.31
C VAL A 20 -33.10 -22.24 -6.65
N LEU A 21 -32.66 -23.16 -5.78
CA LEU A 21 -31.32 -23.13 -5.20
C LEU A 21 -30.28 -23.50 -6.26
N ASN A 22 -29.44 -22.54 -6.65
CA ASN A 22 -28.33 -22.78 -7.57
C ASN A 22 -27.13 -23.39 -6.83
N PHE A 23 -26.76 -22.79 -5.70
CA PHE A 23 -25.60 -23.23 -4.93
C PHE A 23 -25.80 -22.95 -3.45
N LYS A 24 -25.35 -23.88 -2.61
CA LYS A 24 -25.34 -23.70 -1.15
C LYS A 24 -24.01 -24.13 -0.59
N ARG A 25 -23.31 -23.17 0.00
CA ARG A 25 -22.10 -23.43 0.76
C ARG A 25 -22.43 -23.86 2.19
N ASP A 26 -23.29 -23.08 2.84
CA ASP A 26 -23.78 -23.31 4.20
C ASP A 26 -25.15 -22.62 4.39
N SER A 27 -25.67 -22.53 5.62
CA SER A 27 -26.99 -21.93 5.89
C SER A 27 -27.06 -20.42 5.68
N HIS A 28 -25.93 -19.71 5.66
CA HIS A 28 -25.85 -18.26 5.53
C HIS A 28 -25.28 -17.82 4.18
N ASN A 29 -24.63 -18.73 3.46
CA ASN A 29 -23.94 -18.48 2.20
C ASN A 29 -24.52 -19.34 1.08
N TYR A 30 -25.39 -18.75 0.27
CA TYR A 30 -26.11 -19.46 -0.78
C TYR A 30 -26.55 -18.53 -1.90
N ILE A 31 -26.85 -19.14 -3.05
CA ILE A 31 -27.30 -18.49 -4.26
C ILE A 31 -28.56 -19.19 -4.72
N THR A 32 -29.62 -18.43 -4.92
CA THR A 32 -30.79 -18.87 -5.70
C THR A 32 -30.79 -18.19 -7.06
N GLN A 33 -31.53 -18.74 -8.02
CA GLN A 33 -31.54 -18.24 -9.40
C GLN A 33 -32.95 -18.04 -9.93
N LEU A 34 -33.07 -17.12 -10.90
CA LEU A 34 -34.22 -17.04 -11.79
C LEU A 34 -33.74 -16.77 -13.21
N PHE A 35 -33.83 -17.79 -14.05
CA PHE A 35 -33.39 -17.77 -15.45
C PHE A 35 -34.56 -18.09 -16.39
N GLY A 36 -34.27 -18.10 -17.70
CA GLY A 36 -35.25 -18.42 -18.74
C GLY A 36 -35.91 -19.79 -18.59
N GLU A 37 -35.25 -20.75 -17.95
CA GLU A 37 -35.85 -22.06 -17.66
C GLU A 37 -37.00 -21.94 -16.63
N GLN A 38 -36.83 -21.12 -15.60
CA GLN A 38 -37.84 -20.91 -14.55
C GLN A 38 -38.93 -19.91 -14.98
N LEU A 39 -38.56 -18.87 -15.74
CA LEU A 39 -39.48 -17.85 -16.23
C LEU A 39 -39.21 -17.58 -17.72
N PRO A 40 -39.84 -18.33 -18.66
CA PRO A 40 -39.53 -18.22 -20.09
C PRO A 40 -39.66 -16.82 -20.71
N ALA A 41 -40.50 -15.97 -20.12
CA ALA A 41 -40.68 -14.58 -20.56
C ALA A 41 -39.54 -13.64 -20.12
N ILE A 42 -38.70 -14.04 -19.18
CA ILE A 42 -37.59 -13.23 -18.68
C ILE A 42 -36.55 -12.99 -19.78
N ARG A 43 -36.06 -11.76 -19.90
CA ARG A 43 -35.01 -11.37 -20.86
C ARG A 43 -33.65 -11.20 -20.22
N THR A 44 -33.63 -11.07 -18.91
CA THR A 44 -32.44 -11.04 -18.06
C THR A 44 -32.36 -12.34 -17.27
N GLY A 45 -31.18 -12.74 -16.83
CA GLY A 45 -31.02 -13.75 -15.79
C GLY A 45 -30.69 -13.07 -14.47
N LEU A 46 -31.00 -13.68 -13.34
CA LEU A 46 -30.52 -13.16 -12.06
C LEU A 46 -30.08 -14.26 -11.09
N PHE A 47 -29.04 -13.96 -10.35
CA PHE A 47 -28.70 -14.65 -9.11
C PHE A 47 -29.07 -13.78 -7.91
N ASN A 48 -29.72 -14.40 -6.96
CA ASN A 48 -30.02 -13.82 -5.65
C ASN A 48 -29.02 -14.41 -4.64
N VAL A 49 -28.08 -13.59 -4.18
CA VAL A 49 -26.86 -14.03 -3.50
C VAL A 49 -26.85 -13.52 -2.06
N HIS A 50 -26.79 -14.46 -1.12
CA HIS A 50 -26.67 -14.20 0.31
C HIS A 50 -25.30 -14.63 0.79
N LEU A 51 -24.56 -13.71 1.42
CA LEU A 51 -23.18 -13.92 1.82
C LEU A 51 -22.90 -13.36 3.22
N THR A 52 -21.92 -13.94 3.89
CA THR A 52 -21.34 -13.45 5.15
C THR A 52 -19.93 -12.91 4.93
N LYS A 53 -19.43 -12.15 5.91
CA LYS A 53 -18.11 -11.51 5.84
C LYS A 53 -17.00 -12.49 5.45
N GLY A 54 -16.13 -12.06 4.54
CA GLY A 54 -14.98 -12.83 4.08
C GLY A 54 -15.30 -13.92 3.05
N ILE A 55 -16.58 -14.16 2.74
CA ILE A 55 -16.96 -15.04 1.63
C ILE A 55 -16.77 -14.29 0.32
N ILE A 56 -16.25 -15.03 -0.66
CA ILE A 56 -15.94 -14.55 -2.00
C ILE A 56 -16.76 -15.33 -3.02
N VAL A 57 -17.42 -14.61 -3.93
CA VAL A 57 -17.78 -15.15 -5.25
C VAL A 57 -16.47 -15.20 -6.05
N GLN A 58 -16.02 -16.41 -6.35
CA GLN A 58 -14.66 -16.69 -6.80
C GLN A 58 -14.27 -15.91 -8.07
N PRO A 59 -12.98 -15.74 -8.37
CA PRO A 59 -12.55 -15.20 -9.65
C PRO A 59 -13.11 -16.01 -10.83
N HIS A 60 -13.89 -15.34 -11.68
CA HIS A 60 -14.58 -15.93 -12.83
C HIS A 60 -14.87 -14.89 -13.91
N TRP A 61 -15.45 -15.35 -15.01
CA TRP A 61 -16.03 -14.50 -16.05
C TRP A 61 -17.16 -15.23 -16.76
N HIS A 62 -17.88 -14.48 -17.58
CA HIS A 62 -18.94 -14.98 -18.45
C HIS A 62 -18.59 -14.70 -19.90
N THR A 63 -18.76 -15.68 -20.80
CA THR A 63 -18.51 -15.47 -22.23
C THR A 63 -19.74 -14.92 -22.94
N ASN A 64 -20.93 -15.08 -22.37
CA ASN A 64 -22.19 -14.76 -23.05
C ASN A 64 -22.95 -13.55 -22.48
N VAL A 65 -22.60 -13.03 -21.30
CA VAL A 65 -23.36 -11.96 -20.60
C VAL A 65 -22.50 -10.84 -20.03
N THR A 66 -23.08 -9.66 -19.93
CA THR A 66 -22.64 -8.61 -19.00
C THR A 66 -23.39 -8.79 -17.68
N GLU A 67 -22.69 -8.69 -16.56
CA GLU A 67 -23.27 -8.79 -15.21
C GLU A 67 -23.36 -7.40 -14.57
N LEU A 68 -24.52 -7.09 -14.00
CA LEU A 68 -24.72 -5.94 -13.13
C LEU A 68 -24.89 -6.45 -11.70
N VAL A 69 -24.05 -5.97 -10.79
CA VAL A 69 -24.16 -6.25 -9.35
C VAL A 69 -24.90 -5.09 -8.70
N PHE A 70 -26.01 -5.37 -8.03
CA PHE A 70 -26.78 -4.42 -7.23
C PHE A 70 -26.79 -4.84 -5.76
N VAL A 71 -26.40 -3.95 -4.86
CA VAL A 71 -26.40 -4.25 -3.41
C VAL A 71 -27.76 -3.92 -2.79
N ILE A 72 -28.44 -4.93 -2.28
CA ILE A 72 -29.71 -4.77 -1.55
C ILE A 72 -29.42 -4.41 -0.08
N SER A 73 -28.52 -5.16 0.57
CA SER A 73 -28.07 -4.86 1.95
C SER A 73 -26.63 -5.31 2.18
N GLY A 74 -25.99 -4.73 3.20
CA GLY A 74 -24.59 -5.01 3.52
C GLY A 74 -23.60 -4.26 2.64
N GLU A 75 -22.35 -4.72 2.65
CA GLU A 75 -21.24 -4.13 1.89
C GLU A 75 -20.44 -5.22 1.19
N VAL A 76 -20.07 -4.97 -0.06
CA VAL A 76 -19.21 -5.85 -0.86
C VAL A 76 -18.11 -5.05 -1.54
N MET A 77 -16.99 -5.70 -1.84
CA MET A 77 -15.98 -5.23 -2.79
C MET A 77 -16.17 -6.01 -4.09
N THR A 78 -16.41 -5.30 -5.18
CA THR A 78 -16.33 -5.88 -6.53
C THR A 78 -14.99 -5.51 -7.14
N SER A 79 -14.35 -6.46 -7.81
CA SER A 79 -13.04 -6.27 -8.42
C SER A 79 -13.07 -6.82 -9.83
N VAL A 80 -12.59 -6.05 -10.82
CA VAL A 80 -12.58 -6.45 -12.23
C VAL A 80 -11.29 -6.03 -12.90
N PHE A 81 -10.70 -6.94 -13.68
CA PHE A 81 -9.53 -6.63 -14.49
C PHE A 81 -9.95 -6.00 -15.82
N ASP A 82 -9.46 -4.79 -16.08
CA ASP A 82 -9.62 -4.12 -17.38
C ASP A 82 -8.55 -4.61 -18.35
N PRO A 83 -8.91 -5.38 -19.40
CA PRO A 83 -7.95 -5.93 -20.34
C PRO A 83 -7.33 -4.90 -21.28
N PHE A 84 -7.92 -3.70 -21.40
CA PHE A 84 -7.41 -2.64 -22.27
C PHE A 84 -6.37 -1.79 -21.57
N THR A 85 -6.62 -1.43 -20.30
CA THR A 85 -5.67 -0.66 -19.50
C THR A 85 -4.73 -1.51 -18.66
N GLN A 86 -5.01 -2.82 -18.56
CA GLN A 86 -4.30 -3.79 -17.71
C GLN A 86 -4.31 -3.39 -16.23
N LYS A 87 -5.41 -2.80 -15.77
CA LYS A 87 -5.58 -2.34 -14.39
C LYS A 87 -6.68 -3.11 -13.68
N LEU A 88 -6.44 -3.38 -12.40
CA LEU A 88 -7.46 -3.86 -11.51
C LEU A 88 -8.32 -2.68 -11.03
N MET A 89 -9.61 -2.73 -11.30
CA MET A 89 -10.59 -1.77 -10.81
C MET A 89 -11.31 -2.36 -9.61
N ASN A 90 -11.43 -1.58 -8.54
CA ASN A 90 -12.08 -2.00 -7.30
C ASN A 90 -13.21 -1.02 -6.95
N CYS A 91 -14.40 -1.55 -6.68
CA CYS A 91 -15.55 -0.76 -6.26
C CYS A 91 -16.11 -1.35 -4.96
N LYS A 92 -15.94 -0.60 -3.87
CA LYS A 92 -16.62 -0.88 -2.59
C LYS A 92 -18.06 -0.38 -2.71
N LEU A 93 -19.01 -1.29 -2.66
CA LEU A 93 -20.43 -1.02 -2.83
C LEU A 93 -21.19 -1.15 -1.51
N LYS A 94 -22.12 -0.22 -1.30
CA LYS A 94 -23.10 -0.13 -0.21
C LYS A 94 -24.52 -0.23 -0.79
N PRO A 95 -25.58 -0.34 0.04
CA PRO A 95 -26.94 -0.52 -0.44
C PRO A 95 -27.36 0.55 -1.48
N GLY A 96 -27.97 0.10 -2.58
CA GLY A 96 -28.38 0.94 -3.71
C GLY A 96 -27.28 1.27 -4.72
N GLN A 97 -26.02 0.92 -4.45
CA GLN A 97 -24.90 1.11 -5.37
C GLN A 97 -24.74 -0.10 -6.31
N VAL A 98 -24.15 0.15 -7.47
CA VAL A 98 -23.99 -0.84 -8.54
C VAL A 98 -22.56 -0.92 -9.07
N ALA A 99 -22.20 -2.09 -9.60
CA ALA A 99 -21.06 -2.27 -10.50
C ALA A 99 -21.52 -2.99 -11.77
N VAL A 100 -20.87 -2.67 -12.89
CA VAL A 100 -21.04 -3.38 -14.17
C VAL A 100 -19.76 -4.14 -14.45
N LEU A 101 -19.91 -5.43 -14.73
CA LEU A 101 -18.85 -6.39 -15.01
C LEU A 101 -19.02 -6.82 -16.48
N PRO A 102 -18.24 -6.24 -17.41
CA PRO A 102 -18.44 -6.48 -18.84
C PRO A 102 -18.22 -7.94 -19.23
N LYS A 103 -18.93 -8.37 -20.27
CA LYS A 103 -18.77 -9.69 -20.89
C LYS A 103 -17.30 -10.00 -21.18
N GLY A 104 -16.84 -11.16 -20.72
CA GLY A 104 -15.47 -11.64 -20.89
C GLY A 104 -14.43 -11.04 -19.92
N TRP A 105 -14.80 -10.12 -19.03
CA TRP A 105 -13.85 -9.51 -18.11
C TRP A 105 -13.74 -10.33 -16.83
N PHE A 106 -12.52 -10.62 -16.39
CA PHE A 106 -12.25 -11.42 -15.19
C PHE A 106 -12.55 -10.62 -13.92
N HIS A 107 -13.38 -11.15 -13.03
CA HIS A 107 -13.85 -10.44 -11.84
C HIS A 107 -14.15 -11.36 -10.65
N TRP A 108 -14.32 -10.76 -9.47
CA TRP A 108 -14.76 -11.41 -8.25
C TRP A 108 -15.47 -10.43 -7.31
N ILE A 109 -16.15 -10.98 -6.30
CA ILE A 109 -16.91 -10.19 -5.32
C ILE A 109 -16.60 -10.71 -3.92
N VAL A 110 -16.15 -9.84 -3.02
CA VAL A 110 -15.90 -10.20 -1.61
C VAL A 110 -16.83 -9.47 -0.68
N THR A 111 -17.44 -10.20 0.24
CA THR A 111 -18.33 -9.63 1.25
C THR A 111 -17.55 -9.02 2.41
N LEU A 112 -17.88 -7.77 2.73
CA LEU A 112 -17.20 -6.97 3.76
C LEU A 112 -18.01 -6.90 5.07
N SER A 113 -19.34 -7.01 5.00
CA SER A 113 -20.24 -6.99 6.16
C SER A 113 -20.61 -8.39 6.65
N GLU A 114 -21.05 -8.51 7.90
CA GLU A 114 -21.47 -9.81 8.49
C GLU A 114 -22.58 -10.50 7.72
N LYS A 115 -23.45 -9.71 7.09
CA LYS A 115 -24.47 -10.16 6.15
C LYS A 115 -24.49 -9.20 4.97
N ALA A 116 -24.46 -9.73 3.77
CA ALA A 116 -24.71 -9.01 2.55
C ALA A 116 -25.72 -9.77 1.69
N HIS A 117 -26.54 -9.00 1.00
CA HIS A 117 -27.52 -9.48 0.05
C HIS A 117 -27.33 -8.68 -1.22
N ILE A 118 -26.90 -9.35 -2.27
CA ILE A 118 -26.71 -8.74 -3.58
C ILE A 118 -27.58 -9.47 -4.61
N LEU A 119 -28.04 -8.71 -5.59
CA LEU A 119 -28.66 -9.23 -6.79
C LEU A 119 -27.64 -9.07 -7.91
N THR A 120 -27.30 -10.16 -8.57
CA THR A 120 -26.54 -10.07 -9.83
C THR A 120 -27.48 -10.32 -11.00
N ILE A 121 -27.39 -9.47 -12.01
CA ILE A 121 -28.35 -9.41 -13.12
C ILE A 121 -27.57 -9.51 -14.41
N PHE A 122 -27.95 -10.44 -15.26
CA PHE A 122 -27.33 -10.70 -16.54
C PHE A 122 -28.20 -10.17 -17.67
N ASP A 123 -27.56 -9.62 -18.70
CA ASP A 123 -28.23 -9.09 -19.90
C ASP A 123 -28.77 -10.17 -20.85
N GLN A 124 -28.71 -11.45 -20.47
CA GLN A 124 -29.32 -12.60 -21.14
C GLN A 124 -29.99 -13.52 -20.12
N PRO A 125 -31.03 -14.29 -20.50
CA PRO A 125 -31.80 -15.11 -19.57
C PRO A 125 -31.04 -16.27 -18.94
N THR A 126 -29.87 -16.65 -19.45
CA THR A 126 -29.06 -17.74 -18.91
C THR A 126 -27.57 -17.41 -19.08
N PRO A 127 -26.85 -17.09 -17.99
CA PRO A 127 -25.41 -16.88 -18.03
C PRO A 127 -24.68 -18.22 -18.15
N ASP A 128 -23.55 -18.23 -18.86
CA ASP A 128 -22.52 -19.26 -18.67
C ASP A 128 -21.61 -18.87 -17.49
N ILE A 129 -20.72 -19.74 -17.03
CA ILE A 129 -19.70 -19.37 -16.04
C ILE A 129 -18.40 -20.08 -16.39
N VAL A 130 -17.31 -19.32 -16.46
CA VAL A 130 -15.97 -19.87 -16.59
C VAL A 130 -15.21 -19.65 -15.28
N TYR A 131 -14.91 -20.74 -14.59
CA TYR A 131 -14.32 -20.71 -13.25
C TYR A 131 -12.80 -20.53 -13.30
N GLY A 132 -12.26 -19.54 -12.58
CA GLY A 132 -10.82 -19.40 -12.40
C GLY A 132 -10.18 -20.60 -11.71
N SER A 133 -10.91 -21.25 -10.80
CA SER A 133 -10.47 -22.51 -10.16
C SER A 133 -10.20 -23.63 -11.15
N ASP A 134 -10.96 -23.71 -12.25
CA ASP A 134 -10.76 -24.71 -13.29
C ASP A 134 -9.51 -24.42 -14.10
N PHE A 135 -9.25 -23.14 -14.42
CA PHE A 135 -8.03 -22.73 -15.10
C PHE A 135 -6.78 -23.05 -14.25
N LEU A 136 -6.84 -22.79 -12.95
CA LEU A 136 -5.74 -23.10 -12.04
C LEU A 136 -5.47 -24.60 -11.90
N ARG A 137 -6.50 -25.45 -11.85
CA ARG A 137 -6.30 -26.89 -11.65
C ARG A 137 -6.01 -27.69 -12.93
N PHE A 138 -6.43 -27.18 -14.08
CA PHE A 138 -6.30 -27.90 -15.36
C PHE A 138 -5.22 -27.36 -16.29
N THR A 139 -4.64 -26.19 -16.01
CA THR A 139 -3.44 -25.78 -16.75
C THR A 139 -2.28 -26.70 -16.36
N PRO A 140 -1.70 -27.46 -17.30
CA PRO A 140 -0.58 -28.34 -16.96
C PRO A 140 0.60 -27.53 -16.45
N LYS A 141 1.30 -28.05 -15.44
CA LYS A 141 2.44 -27.37 -14.81
C LYS A 141 3.55 -27.05 -15.82
N GLU A 142 3.75 -27.93 -16.80
CA GLU A 142 4.71 -27.77 -17.90
C GLU A 142 4.36 -26.57 -18.79
N ILE A 143 3.05 -26.26 -18.95
CA ILE A 143 2.59 -25.09 -19.71
C ILE A 143 2.85 -23.80 -18.92
N MET A 144 2.65 -23.82 -17.61
CA MET A 144 2.99 -22.66 -16.76
C MET A 144 4.49 -22.38 -16.75
N ASN A 145 5.32 -23.43 -16.75
CA ASN A 145 6.76 -23.29 -16.89
C ASN A 145 7.14 -22.72 -18.26
N LEU A 146 6.61 -23.30 -19.35
CA LEU A 146 6.89 -22.83 -20.70
C LEU A 146 6.46 -21.38 -20.94
N ALA A 147 5.30 -20.98 -20.42
CA ALA A 147 4.74 -19.66 -20.65
C ALA A 147 5.36 -18.56 -19.78
N TYR A 148 5.71 -18.89 -18.52
CA TYR A 148 6.01 -17.88 -17.49
C TYR A 148 7.25 -18.19 -16.64
N CYS A 149 7.99 -19.27 -16.94
CA CYS A 149 9.10 -19.78 -16.13
C CYS A 149 8.72 -20.08 -14.67
N VAL A 150 7.45 -20.38 -14.40
CA VAL A 150 7.00 -20.82 -13.08
C VAL A 150 7.51 -22.24 -12.84
N ASP A 151 8.02 -22.52 -11.63
CA ASP A 151 8.45 -23.88 -11.28
C ASP A 151 7.26 -24.85 -11.29
N GLU A 152 7.45 -25.99 -11.95
CA GLU A 152 6.39 -26.96 -12.20
C GLU A 152 5.85 -27.57 -10.89
N GLU A 153 6.74 -27.94 -9.97
CA GLU A 153 6.38 -28.60 -8.72
C GLU A 153 5.81 -27.60 -7.71
N GLU A 154 6.33 -26.37 -7.68
CA GLU A 154 5.74 -25.29 -6.88
C GLU A 154 4.34 -24.94 -7.35
N TYR A 155 4.10 -24.84 -8.67
CA TYR A 155 2.76 -24.61 -9.21
C TYR A 155 1.81 -25.75 -8.86
N ALA A 156 2.20 -26.99 -9.14
CA ALA A 156 1.39 -28.17 -8.85
C ALA A 156 1.01 -28.24 -7.36
N LYS A 157 1.97 -27.95 -6.47
CA LYS A 157 1.73 -27.88 -5.03
C LYS A 157 0.79 -26.74 -4.63
N ALA A 158 0.93 -25.56 -5.24
CA ALA A 158 0.13 -24.38 -4.92
C ALA A 158 -1.35 -24.55 -5.30
N VAL A 159 -1.63 -25.19 -6.44
CA VAL A 159 -3.01 -25.40 -6.93
C VAL A 159 -3.64 -26.71 -6.45
N ALA A 160 -2.85 -27.65 -5.90
CA ALA A 160 -3.33 -28.93 -5.37
C ALA A 160 -4.53 -28.86 -4.40
N PRO A 161 -4.73 -27.81 -3.57
CA PRO A 161 -5.94 -27.70 -2.75
C PRO A 161 -7.24 -27.48 -3.54
N ILE A 162 -7.18 -27.09 -4.81
CA ILE A 162 -8.34 -26.81 -5.66
C ILE A 162 -8.87 -28.10 -6.28
N GLN A 163 -9.77 -28.77 -5.57
CA GLN A 163 -10.26 -30.11 -5.95
C GLN A 163 -11.54 -30.10 -6.79
N GLN A 164 -12.19 -28.94 -6.94
CA GLN A 164 -13.46 -28.80 -7.65
C GLN A 164 -13.63 -27.37 -8.18
N SER A 165 -14.56 -27.19 -9.12
CA SER A 165 -15.04 -25.87 -9.52
C SER A 165 -15.67 -25.18 -8.30
N LEU A 166 -15.29 -23.93 -8.04
CA LEU A 166 -15.74 -23.18 -6.87
C LEU A 166 -16.58 -21.97 -7.31
N ILE A 167 -17.80 -21.89 -6.76
CA ILE A 167 -18.67 -20.71 -6.89
C ILE A 167 -18.43 -19.77 -5.69
N LEU A 168 -18.66 -20.26 -4.48
CA LEU A 168 -18.39 -19.53 -3.24
C LEU A 168 -17.20 -20.13 -2.49
N GLY A 169 -16.24 -19.30 -2.12
CA GLY A 169 -15.17 -19.71 -1.22
C GLY A 169 -14.89 -18.71 -0.10
N PRO A 170 -13.78 -18.90 0.62
CA PRO A 170 -12.85 -20.05 0.53
C PRO A 170 -13.54 -21.36 0.93
N PRO A 171 -13.28 -22.56 0.37
CA PRO A 171 -14.05 -23.80 0.65
C PRO A 171 -14.29 -24.12 2.15
N PRO A 172 -15.38 -24.82 2.52
CA PRO A 172 -15.58 -25.23 3.92
C PRO A 172 -14.38 -26.02 4.43
N GLY A 173 -13.91 -25.71 5.64
CA GLY A 173 -12.71 -26.35 6.20
C GLY A 173 -11.37 -25.81 5.69
N CYS A 174 -11.36 -24.83 4.78
CA CYS A 174 -10.15 -24.09 4.43
C CYS A 174 -9.67 -23.28 5.65
N GLY A 175 -8.65 -23.78 6.33
CA GLY A 175 -8.06 -23.15 7.51
C GLY A 175 -7.44 -21.80 7.15
N LYS A 176 -7.76 -20.77 7.96
CA LYS A 176 -7.52 -19.33 7.74
C LYS A 176 -8.44 -18.69 6.71
N VAL A 177 -9.75 -18.66 7.01
CA VAL A 177 -10.59 -17.53 6.58
C VAL A 177 -10.25 -16.37 7.52
N GLN A 178 -9.06 -15.79 7.39
CA GLN A 178 -9.01 -14.37 7.62
C GLN A 178 -9.91 -13.81 6.53
N ALA A 179 -11.02 -13.19 6.93
CA ALA A 179 -11.77 -12.32 6.06
C ALA A 179 -10.77 -11.43 5.29
N LEU A 180 -11.16 -10.77 4.21
CA LEU A 180 -10.44 -9.56 3.80
C LEU A 180 -10.49 -8.56 4.96
N GLN A 181 -9.55 -8.75 5.85
CA GLN A 181 -9.17 -8.05 7.04
C GLN A 181 -7.68 -8.08 6.83
N GLU A 182 -7.16 -6.90 6.51
CA GLU A 182 -5.75 -6.52 6.58
C GLU A 182 -5.02 -7.53 7.47
N ALA A 183 -4.09 -8.28 6.87
CA ALA A 183 -3.42 -9.40 7.55
C ALA A 183 -2.98 -8.95 8.95
N PRO A 184 -3.03 -9.80 10.00
CA PRO A 184 -2.63 -9.36 11.33
C PRO A 184 -1.18 -8.85 11.27
N GLY A 185 -1.03 -7.55 11.41
CA GLY A 185 0.24 -6.84 11.28
C GLY A 185 0.61 -6.36 9.87
N MET A 186 -0.32 -6.18 8.93
CA MET A 186 -0.14 -5.40 7.69
C MET A 186 -1.40 -4.61 7.35
N TYR A 187 -1.43 -3.34 7.74
CA TYR A 187 -2.51 -2.38 7.47
C TYR A 187 -2.09 -1.50 6.32
N GLY A 188 -2.92 -1.32 5.28
CA GLY A 188 -2.53 -0.39 4.21
C GLY A 188 -3.64 0.05 3.29
N HIS A 189 -3.60 1.33 2.92
CA HIS A 189 -4.56 1.93 2.00
C HIS A 189 -3.91 2.21 0.64
N GLY A 190 -4.53 1.68 -0.41
CA GLY A 190 -4.22 2.00 -1.80
C GLY A 190 -4.81 3.35 -2.25
N TYR A 191 -4.18 3.92 -3.29
CA TYR A 191 -4.50 5.16 -4.03
C TYR A 191 -5.73 5.99 -3.58
N GLY A 192 -5.47 7.15 -2.98
CA GLY A 192 -6.46 8.19 -2.69
C GLY A 192 -6.21 9.45 -3.51
N GLY A 193 -7.13 9.81 -4.42
CA GLY A 193 -6.96 10.95 -5.33
C GLY A 193 -6.91 12.33 -4.66
N GLY A 194 -7.31 12.45 -3.38
CA GLY A 194 -7.39 13.73 -2.66
C GLY A 194 -6.57 13.73 -1.37
N GLN A 195 -7.19 13.26 -0.28
CA GLN A 195 -6.59 13.21 1.06
C GLN A 195 -6.56 11.78 1.58
N VAL A 196 -5.47 11.40 2.26
CA VAL A 196 -5.34 10.12 2.96
C VAL A 196 -5.20 10.43 4.45
N MET A 197 -6.24 10.13 5.25
CA MET A 197 -6.32 10.47 6.68
C MET A 197 -6.70 9.27 7.56
N PRO A 198 -5.76 8.35 7.84
CA PRO A 198 -5.98 7.27 8.79
C PRO A 198 -5.85 7.81 10.23
N GLU A 199 -6.91 7.70 11.05
CA GLU A 199 -7.04 8.41 12.33
C GLU A 199 -6.13 7.91 13.47
N MET A 200 -6.07 6.60 13.70
CA MET A 200 -5.25 6.02 14.78
C MET A 200 -4.70 4.66 14.34
N GLN A 201 -3.38 4.51 14.43
CA GLN A 201 -2.66 3.29 14.08
C GLN A 201 -1.90 2.83 15.32
N GLY A 202 -2.31 1.71 15.90
CA GLY A 202 -1.55 1.14 17.00
C GLY A 202 -1.76 -0.35 17.22
N GLY A 203 -0.69 -1.00 17.69
CA GLY A 203 -0.58 -2.45 17.88
C GLY A 203 0.59 -3.09 17.11
N PRO A 204 0.94 -4.35 17.42
CA PRO A 204 1.98 -5.11 16.69
C PRO A 204 1.69 -5.19 15.19
N GLY A 205 2.50 -4.58 14.33
CA GLY A 205 2.27 -4.65 12.89
C GLY A 205 3.09 -3.74 11.99
N MET A 206 2.85 -3.86 10.68
CA MET A 206 3.29 -2.99 9.62
C MET A 206 2.10 -2.16 9.14
N TYR A 207 2.26 -0.85 9.00
CA TYR A 207 1.24 0.09 8.57
C TYR A 207 1.79 0.85 7.36
N GLY A 208 1.15 0.75 6.20
CA GLY A 208 1.68 1.20 4.91
C GLY A 208 0.66 2.00 4.11
N HIS A 209 0.92 3.28 3.83
CA HIS A 209 0.05 4.09 2.96
C HIS A 209 0.72 4.44 1.64
N GLY A 210 0.01 4.23 0.53
CA GLY A 210 0.53 4.42 -0.83
C GLY A 210 0.57 5.88 -1.28
N TYR A 211 -0.26 6.24 -2.26
CA TYR A 211 -0.26 7.55 -2.92
C TYR A 211 -1.46 8.40 -2.48
N GLY A 212 -1.19 9.64 -2.04
CA GLY A 212 -2.17 10.71 -1.80
C GLY A 212 -1.93 11.90 -2.74
N GLY A 213 -2.89 12.20 -3.61
CA GLY A 213 -2.75 13.27 -4.62
C GLY A 213 -2.57 14.68 -4.04
N GLY A 214 -3.10 14.95 -2.85
CA GLY A 214 -3.05 16.25 -2.18
C GLY A 214 -2.35 16.20 -0.83
N GLN A 215 -2.99 15.62 0.19
CA GLN A 215 -2.44 15.59 1.56
C GLN A 215 -2.43 14.17 2.12
N MET A 216 -1.38 13.86 2.86
CA MET A 216 -1.26 12.63 3.64
C MET A 216 -1.10 13.01 5.11
N MET A 217 -2.13 12.73 5.91
CA MET A 217 -2.16 13.05 7.34
C MET A 217 -2.49 11.80 8.15
N PRO A 218 -1.54 10.87 8.29
CA PRO A 218 -1.70 9.80 9.26
C PRO A 218 -1.75 10.39 10.66
N GLY A 219 -2.73 10.00 11.46
CA GLY A 219 -2.87 10.43 12.85
C GLY A 219 -1.85 9.76 13.78
N MET A 220 -2.28 9.41 14.98
CA MET A 220 -1.39 8.88 16.03
C MET A 220 -0.87 7.48 15.67
N GLN A 221 0.44 7.28 15.73
CA GLN A 221 1.13 6.02 15.43
C GLN A 221 1.81 5.52 16.71
N GLU A 222 1.22 4.52 17.37
CA GLU A 222 1.69 4.04 18.68
C GLU A 222 1.84 2.52 18.79
N GLY A 223 2.94 2.08 19.38
CA GLY A 223 3.18 0.68 19.72
C GLY A 223 4.09 -0.07 18.74
N PRO A 224 4.38 -1.36 19.02
CA PRO A 224 5.46 -2.06 18.34
C PRO A 224 5.22 -2.26 16.84
N GLY A 225 6.03 -1.70 15.94
CA GLY A 225 5.71 -1.85 14.51
C GLY A 225 6.58 -1.11 13.51
N MET A 226 6.21 -1.25 12.23
CA MET A 226 6.76 -0.47 11.13
C MET A 226 5.65 0.40 10.53
N TYR A 227 5.86 1.69 10.40
CA TYR A 227 4.92 2.64 9.84
C TYR A 227 5.57 3.30 8.63
N GLY A 228 5.00 3.14 7.45
CA GLY A 228 5.59 3.48 6.16
C GLY A 228 4.63 4.27 5.29
N HIS A 229 4.97 5.49 4.90
CA HIS A 229 4.12 6.34 4.07
C HIS A 229 4.83 6.69 2.76
N GLY A 230 4.17 6.47 1.62
CA GLY A 230 4.75 6.63 0.29
C GLY A 230 4.83 8.09 -0.18
N TYR A 231 3.81 8.54 -0.91
CA TYR A 231 3.83 9.83 -1.62
C TYR A 231 2.63 10.71 -1.26
N GLY A 232 2.89 11.97 -0.89
CA GLY A 232 1.91 13.04 -0.75
C GLY A 232 2.21 14.18 -1.73
N GLY A 233 1.29 14.47 -2.67
CA GLY A 233 1.52 15.46 -3.73
C GLY A 233 1.68 16.91 -3.24
N GLY A 234 1.11 17.25 -2.09
CA GLY A 234 1.19 18.58 -1.47
C GLY A 234 1.83 18.54 -0.09
N GLN A 235 1.17 17.92 0.89
CA GLN A 235 1.65 17.92 2.28
C GLN A 235 1.66 16.51 2.88
N MET A 236 2.68 16.21 3.67
CA MET A 236 2.80 15.02 4.49
C MET A 236 2.92 15.45 5.95
N MET A 237 1.88 15.23 6.74
CA MET A 237 1.81 15.61 8.16
C MET A 237 1.44 14.40 9.02
N PRO A 238 2.39 13.50 9.28
CA PRO A 238 2.23 12.48 10.30
C PRO A 238 1.99 13.14 11.67
N GLY A 239 1.01 12.65 12.42
CA GLY A 239 0.79 13.02 13.82
C GLY A 239 1.88 12.47 14.76
N MET A 240 1.53 12.31 16.03
CA MET A 240 2.45 11.81 17.06
C MET A 240 2.91 10.37 16.75
N GLN A 241 4.23 10.15 16.82
CA GLN A 241 4.87 8.86 16.59
C GLN A 241 5.55 8.39 17.87
N GLY A 242 5.11 7.26 18.41
CA GLY A 242 5.43 6.82 19.76
C GLY A 242 5.64 5.32 19.92
N GLY A 243 6.79 4.91 20.48
CA GLY A 243 7.03 3.52 20.93
C GLY A 243 7.89 2.64 19.99
N PRO A 244 8.16 1.38 20.39
CA PRO A 244 9.16 0.49 19.77
C PRO A 244 8.98 0.24 18.27
N GLY A 245 9.66 0.96 17.38
CA GLY A 245 9.35 0.77 15.95
C GLY A 245 10.22 1.49 14.93
N MET A 246 9.83 1.33 13.67
CA MET A 246 10.37 2.06 12.53
C MET A 246 9.28 2.94 11.92
N TYR A 247 9.56 4.22 11.72
CA TYR A 247 8.64 5.18 11.14
C TYR A 247 9.33 5.78 9.92
N GLY A 248 8.77 5.61 8.73
CA GLY A 248 9.42 5.90 7.46
C GLY A 248 8.49 6.63 6.50
N HIS A 249 8.87 7.83 6.06
CA HIS A 249 8.06 8.67 5.19
C HIS A 249 8.82 9.00 3.90
N GLY A 250 8.21 8.75 2.75
CA GLY A 250 8.86 8.81 1.43
C GLY A 250 8.98 10.22 0.85
N TYR A 251 7.90 10.76 0.30
CA TYR A 251 7.92 12.02 -0.45
C TYR A 251 6.73 12.94 -0.14
N GLY A 252 7.00 14.21 0.17
CA GLY A 252 6.02 15.30 0.24
C GLY A 252 6.35 16.38 -0.79
N GLY A 253 5.46 16.63 -1.76
CA GLY A 253 5.70 17.57 -2.86
C GLY A 253 5.87 19.04 -2.45
N GLY A 254 5.25 19.44 -1.34
CA GLY A 254 5.35 20.78 -0.76
C GLY A 254 5.98 20.78 0.63
N GLN A 255 5.31 20.18 1.61
CA GLN A 255 5.77 20.22 3.01
C GLN A 255 5.76 18.83 3.65
N MET A 256 6.76 18.57 4.47
CA MET A 256 6.85 17.42 5.36
C MET A 256 6.95 17.93 6.80
N MET A 257 5.89 17.75 7.57
CA MET A 257 5.80 18.25 8.95
C MET A 257 5.39 17.11 9.88
N PRO A 258 6.32 16.23 10.26
CA PRO A 258 6.06 15.27 11.32
C PRO A 258 5.82 15.99 12.65
N GLY A 259 4.79 15.59 13.40
CA GLY A 259 4.57 16.03 14.78
C GLY A 259 5.62 15.45 15.75
N MET A 260 5.25 15.33 17.02
CA MET A 260 6.13 14.79 18.07
C MET A 260 6.60 13.35 17.78
N GLN A 261 7.91 13.12 17.84
CA GLN A 261 8.55 11.83 17.66
C GLN A 261 9.26 11.44 18.96
N GLY A 262 8.93 10.28 19.53
CA GLY A 262 9.64 9.81 20.70
C GLY A 262 9.44 8.36 21.12
N GLY A 263 10.43 7.85 21.85
CA GLY A 263 10.51 6.46 22.30
C GLY A 263 11.43 5.57 21.44
N PRO A 264 11.73 4.34 21.89
CA PRO A 264 12.66 3.41 21.24
C PRO A 264 12.38 3.22 19.76
N GLY A 265 13.23 3.68 18.83
CA GLY A 265 12.92 3.46 17.42
C GLY A 265 13.82 4.13 16.39
N MET A 266 13.45 3.94 15.13
CA MET A 266 14.04 4.60 13.97
C MET A 266 12.99 5.47 13.30
N TYR A 267 13.28 6.75 13.10
CA TYR A 267 12.40 7.73 12.47
C TYR A 267 13.12 8.26 11.23
N GLY A 268 12.57 8.02 10.05
CA GLY A 268 13.19 8.28 8.76
C GLY A 268 12.26 9.08 7.84
N HIS A 269 12.77 10.17 7.29
CA HIS A 269 12.01 11.06 6.40
C HIS A 269 12.81 11.26 5.12
N GLY A 270 12.20 11.02 3.96
CA GLY A 270 12.86 11.01 2.65
C GLY A 270 13.02 12.41 2.06
N TYR A 271 12.01 12.87 1.32
CA TYR A 271 12.08 14.13 0.54
C TYR A 271 10.91 15.07 0.83
N GLY A 272 11.20 16.35 1.11
CA GLY A 272 10.23 17.45 1.14
C GLY A 272 10.55 18.50 0.07
N GLY A 273 9.65 18.73 -0.89
CA GLY A 273 9.90 19.64 -2.02
C GLY A 273 10.08 21.10 -1.66
N GLY A 274 9.45 21.55 -0.57
CA GLY A 274 9.58 22.91 -0.04
C GLY A 274 10.19 22.93 1.36
N GLN A 275 9.50 22.37 2.35
CA GLN A 275 9.94 22.47 3.76
C GLN A 275 9.90 21.12 4.47
N MET A 276 10.85 20.91 5.36
CA MET A 276 10.92 19.80 6.31
C MET A 276 11.00 20.37 7.72
N MET A 277 9.93 20.24 8.50
CA MET A 277 9.78 20.89 9.81
C MET A 277 9.28 19.87 10.84
N PRO A 278 10.18 19.09 11.45
CA PRO A 278 9.81 18.25 12.58
C PRO A 278 9.72 19.08 13.87
N GLU A 279 8.61 18.94 14.60
CA GLU A 279 8.27 19.75 15.77
C GLU A 279 9.12 19.39 17.02
N MET A 280 9.11 18.13 17.46
CA MET A 280 9.88 17.70 18.62
C MET A 280 10.41 16.28 18.44
N GLN A 281 11.71 16.08 18.71
CA GLN A 281 12.37 14.78 18.63
C GLN A 281 13.04 14.45 19.95
N GLY A 282 12.70 13.31 20.55
CA GLY A 282 13.41 12.90 21.75
C GLY A 282 13.17 11.50 22.28
N GLY A 283 14.16 11.00 23.01
CA GLY A 283 14.19 9.65 23.59
C GLY A 283 15.09 8.68 22.82
N PRO A 284 15.25 7.43 23.32
CA PRO A 284 16.10 6.37 22.74
C PRO A 284 15.82 6.14 21.26
N GLY A 285 16.71 6.51 20.33
CA GLY A 285 16.42 6.24 18.92
C GLY A 285 17.36 6.88 17.90
N MET A 286 17.07 6.61 16.64
CA MET A 286 17.72 7.23 15.47
C MET A 286 16.71 8.07 14.71
N TYR A 287 17.03 9.34 14.49
CA TYR A 287 16.19 10.29 13.78
C TYR A 287 16.96 10.75 12.54
N GLY A 288 16.45 10.40 11.36
CA GLY A 288 17.08 10.64 10.07
C GLY A 288 16.15 11.42 9.14
N HIS A 289 16.67 12.50 8.60
CA HIS A 289 15.97 13.37 7.66
C HIS A 289 16.79 13.48 6.39
N GLY A 290 16.16 13.23 5.23
CA GLY A 290 16.82 13.21 3.94
C GLY A 290 16.99 14.62 3.35
N TYR A 291 16.24 14.91 2.29
CA TYR A 291 16.38 16.12 1.48
C TYR A 291 15.19 17.07 1.65
N GLY A 292 15.47 18.34 1.91
CA GLY A 292 14.50 19.45 1.85
C GLY A 292 14.86 20.42 0.72
N GLY A 293 13.98 20.62 -0.25
CA GLY A 293 14.23 21.51 -1.40
C GLY A 293 14.39 22.98 -1.03
N GLY A 294 13.74 23.44 0.04
CA GLY A 294 13.81 24.81 0.55
C GLY A 294 14.43 24.90 1.94
N GLN A 295 13.73 24.45 2.98
CA GLN A 295 14.17 24.62 4.37
C GLN A 295 14.08 23.32 5.18
N VAL A 296 15.04 23.10 6.07
CA VAL A 296 15.03 22.05 7.09
C VAL A 296 15.11 22.72 8.46
N MET A 297 14.04 22.63 9.26
CA MET A 297 13.92 23.35 10.53
C MET A 297 13.40 22.45 11.66
N PRO A 298 14.26 21.65 12.31
CA PRO A 298 13.90 21.00 13.56
C PRO A 298 13.81 22.02 14.71
N GLU A 299 12.69 22.03 15.43
CA GLU A 299 12.43 23.02 16.50
C GLU A 299 13.07 22.62 17.85
N MET A 300 12.96 21.35 18.27
CA MET A 300 13.63 20.85 19.49
C MET A 300 14.12 19.41 19.34
N GLN A 301 15.38 19.17 19.72
CA GLN A 301 16.02 17.85 19.70
C GLN A 301 16.66 17.54 21.04
N GLY A 302 16.31 16.41 21.66
CA GLY A 302 17.00 16.03 22.88
C GLY A 302 16.74 14.65 23.47
N GLY A 303 17.67 14.22 24.32
CA GLY A 303 17.68 12.88 24.93
C GLY A 303 18.64 11.89 24.23
N HIS A 304 18.72 10.66 24.76
CA HIS A 304 19.65 9.61 24.33
C HIS A 304 19.37 9.13 22.90
N GLY A 305 20.03 9.69 21.88
CA GLY A 305 19.77 9.29 20.49
C GLY A 305 20.81 9.77 19.48
N MET A 306 20.61 9.36 18.23
CA MET A 306 21.36 9.85 17.06
C MET A 306 20.43 10.67 16.18
N TYR A 307 20.82 11.90 15.88
CA TYR A 307 20.04 12.83 15.07
C TYR A 307 20.84 13.17 13.81
N GLY A 308 20.27 12.92 12.64
CA GLY A 308 20.91 13.03 11.34
C GLY A 308 20.03 13.83 10.38
N HIS A 309 20.59 14.89 9.79
CA HIS A 309 19.94 15.66 8.72
C HIS A 309 20.80 15.63 7.47
N GLY A 310 20.20 15.33 6.32
CA GLY A 310 20.87 15.20 5.04
C GLY A 310 21.16 16.57 4.41
N TYR A 311 20.32 16.98 3.45
CA TYR A 311 20.59 18.16 2.63
C TYR A 311 19.40 19.13 2.63
N GLY A 312 19.66 20.43 2.81
CA GLY A 312 18.69 21.51 2.61
C GLY A 312 19.09 22.40 1.44
N GLY A 313 18.25 22.52 0.39
CA GLY A 313 18.53 23.34 -0.79
C GLY A 313 18.63 24.84 -0.51
N GLY A 314 17.96 25.33 0.53
CA GLY A 314 18.03 26.72 0.99
C GLY A 314 18.68 26.83 2.37
N GLN A 315 17.89 26.74 3.44
CA GLN A 315 18.37 27.00 4.81
C GLN A 315 18.16 25.80 5.73
N MET A 316 19.11 25.59 6.63
CA MET A 316 18.99 24.67 7.75
C MET A 316 19.03 25.48 9.05
N MET A 317 17.91 25.54 9.77
CA MET A 317 17.85 26.17 11.08
C MET A 317 17.69 25.09 12.13
N LEU A 318 18.71 24.91 12.96
CA LEU A 318 18.70 23.92 14.00
C LEU A 318 18.27 24.62 15.29
N GLY A 319 17.08 24.28 15.78
CA GLY A 319 16.58 24.74 17.07
C GLY A 319 17.38 24.19 18.25
N MET A 320 16.78 24.16 19.44
CA MET A 320 17.49 23.77 20.66
C MET A 320 17.92 22.29 20.62
N GLN A 321 19.21 22.05 20.83
CA GLN A 321 19.81 20.72 20.94
C GLN A 321 20.30 20.48 22.37
N GLY A 322 19.83 19.41 23.01
CA GLY A 322 20.13 19.15 24.43
C GLY A 322 20.08 17.69 24.88
N GLY A 323 20.98 17.32 25.78
CA GLY A 323 21.06 15.98 26.38
C GLY A 323 22.03 15.03 25.67
N PRO A 324 22.33 13.87 26.27
CA PRO A 324 23.39 12.97 25.79
C PRO A 324 23.01 12.37 24.44
N GLY A 325 23.78 12.59 23.38
CA GLY A 325 23.44 12.11 22.04
C GLY A 325 24.49 12.50 20.99
N MET A 326 24.31 11.98 19.77
CA MET A 326 25.12 12.36 18.61
C MET A 326 24.27 13.13 17.61
N TYR A 327 24.74 14.30 17.21
CA TYR A 327 24.05 15.20 16.29
C TYR A 327 24.91 15.39 15.05
N GLY A 328 24.39 14.98 13.90
CA GLY A 328 25.04 15.06 12.59
C GLY A 328 24.19 15.82 11.60
N HIS A 329 24.74 16.87 11.00
CA HIS A 329 24.04 17.69 10.02
C HIS A 329 24.85 17.79 8.73
N GLY A 330 24.23 17.46 7.61
CA GLY A 330 24.78 17.60 6.29
C GLY A 330 24.59 19.01 5.73
N TYR A 331 24.57 19.14 4.41
CA TYR A 331 24.81 20.40 3.72
C TYR A 331 23.56 21.29 3.63
N GLY A 332 23.75 22.61 3.77
CA GLY A 332 22.77 23.63 3.39
C GLY A 332 23.27 24.41 2.17
N GLY A 333 22.48 24.49 1.10
CA GLY A 333 22.82 25.27 -0.10
C GLY A 333 22.96 26.78 0.16
N GLY A 334 22.35 27.27 1.25
CA GLY A 334 22.44 28.65 1.74
C GLY A 334 23.16 28.77 3.08
N GLN A 335 22.44 28.63 4.20
CA GLN A 335 22.94 28.89 5.57
C GLN A 335 22.57 27.77 6.54
N VAL A 336 23.49 27.45 7.46
CA VAL A 336 23.27 26.57 8.62
C VAL A 336 23.39 27.42 9.89
N MET A 337 22.32 27.50 10.68
CA MET A 337 22.28 28.30 11.92
C MET A 337 21.88 27.42 13.12
N PRO A 338 22.82 27.07 14.00
CA PRO A 338 22.49 26.46 15.30
C PRO A 338 22.15 27.54 16.33
N GLU A 339 20.98 27.43 16.97
CA GLU A 339 20.47 28.49 17.86
C GLU A 339 20.93 28.35 19.33
N MET A 340 21.14 27.13 19.84
CA MET A 340 21.73 26.90 21.18
C MET A 340 22.14 25.42 21.41
N GLN A 341 23.36 25.19 21.90
CA GLN A 341 23.88 23.87 22.33
C GLN A 341 24.20 23.94 23.83
N GLU A 342 23.36 23.37 24.69
CA GLU A 342 23.43 23.65 26.14
C GLU A 342 23.99 22.51 27.02
N MET A 343 24.41 21.36 26.47
CA MET A 343 24.72 20.15 27.28
C MET A 343 25.76 19.19 26.64
N PRO A 344 26.35 18.24 27.41
CA PRO A 344 27.33 17.27 26.90
C PRO A 344 26.76 16.37 25.77
N GLY A 345 27.40 16.39 24.60
CA GLY A 345 27.04 15.61 23.42
C GLY A 345 28.12 15.73 22.33
N SER A 346 28.07 14.87 21.30
CA SER A 346 29.00 14.94 20.15
C SER A 346 28.29 15.55 18.94
N TYR A 347 28.83 16.65 18.43
CA TYR A 347 28.24 17.42 17.33
C TYR A 347 29.15 17.37 16.10
N GLY A 348 28.59 17.09 14.92
CA GLY A 348 29.29 17.07 13.65
C GLY A 348 28.51 17.84 12.58
N HIS A 349 29.18 18.77 11.90
CA HIS A 349 28.60 19.59 10.85
C HIS A 349 29.54 19.61 9.63
N ALA A 350 29.00 19.39 8.42
CA ALA A 350 29.76 19.53 7.19
C ALA A 350 29.56 20.94 6.59
N TYR A 351 30.61 21.79 6.60
CA TYR A 351 30.57 23.15 6.05
C TYR A 351 31.41 23.26 4.76
N LEU A 352 30.88 23.96 3.76
CA LEU A 352 31.66 24.52 2.65
C LEU A 352 31.36 26.03 2.56
N TYR A 353 32.23 26.86 3.14
CA TYR A 353 32.17 28.30 2.96
C TYR A 353 32.73 28.67 1.58
N LYS A 354 31.91 29.31 0.72
CA LYS A 354 32.45 30.23 -0.29
C LYS A 354 32.64 31.60 0.38
N SER A 355 33.81 31.85 0.94
CA SER A 355 34.14 33.17 1.52
C SER A 355 34.36 34.22 0.43
N PRO A 356 33.85 35.46 0.58
CA PRO A 356 34.58 36.65 0.16
C PRO A 356 35.46 37.14 1.33
N ALA A 357 36.78 37.13 1.11
CA ALA A 357 37.84 37.94 1.72
C ALA A 357 37.76 38.42 3.21
N VAL A 358 38.76 37.98 4.02
CA VAL A 358 39.46 38.69 5.13
C VAL A 358 38.66 38.87 6.45
N GLN A 359 39.12 38.67 7.70
CA GLN A 359 40.43 38.59 8.39
C GLN A 359 40.30 37.67 9.64
N HIS A 360 41.38 36.98 10.04
CA HIS A 360 41.45 36.13 11.24
C HIS A 360 41.74 36.95 12.51
N GLU A 361 41.01 36.69 13.61
CA GLU A 361 41.54 36.68 15.00
C GLU A 361 40.95 35.50 15.79
N GLY A 362 41.79 34.87 16.61
CA GLY A 362 41.73 33.45 17.00
C GLY A 362 40.80 33.02 18.14
N HIS A 363 40.59 31.71 18.24
CA HIS A 363 41.08 30.84 19.33
C HIS A 363 40.76 29.36 19.01
N GLU A 364 41.62 28.48 19.50
CA GLU A 364 41.92 27.14 18.98
C GLU A 364 40.86 26.05 19.25
N GLY A 365 40.68 25.13 18.29
CA GLY A 365 39.90 23.89 18.47
C GLY A 365 39.20 23.34 17.23
N TYR A 366 39.81 23.36 16.04
CA TYR A 366 39.27 22.73 14.83
C TYR A 366 40.22 21.63 14.33
N MET A 367 39.75 20.38 14.23
CA MET A 367 40.40 19.39 13.37
C MET A 367 40.19 19.83 11.91
N GLY A 368 41.31 20.03 11.22
CA GLY A 368 41.41 20.76 9.96
C GLY A 368 40.66 20.15 8.78
N ALA A 369 40.20 21.04 7.91
CA ALA A 369 39.70 20.75 6.58
C ALA A 369 40.81 20.18 5.69
N VAL A 370 40.51 19.09 4.96
CA VAL A 370 41.30 18.64 3.82
C VAL A 370 40.67 19.24 2.55
N GLN A 371 41.45 19.99 1.79
CA GLN A 371 41.04 20.53 0.49
C GLN A 371 40.79 19.40 -0.51
N SER A 372 39.68 19.52 -1.24
CA SER A 372 39.23 18.60 -2.27
C SER A 372 39.98 18.80 -3.59
N GLU A 373 40.76 17.81 -4.01
CA GLU A 373 40.83 17.43 -5.42
C GLU A 373 40.71 15.90 -5.50
N GLU A 374 39.80 15.46 -6.38
CA GLU A 374 39.54 14.08 -6.81
C GLU A 374 38.88 13.14 -5.79
N ALA A 375 37.57 12.94 -6.00
CA ALA A 375 36.79 11.91 -5.36
C ALA A 375 37.16 10.53 -5.94
N GLU A 376 37.85 9.70 -5.17
CA GLU A 376 37.81 8.25 -5.33
C GLU A 376 37.00 7.59 -4.22
N MET A 377 36.01 6.81 -4.66
CA MET A 377 35.09 6.02 -3.87
C MET A 377 35.83 4.85 -3.19
N TYR A 378 36.09 4.94 -1.89
CA TYR A 378 36.61 3.79 -1.12
C TYR A 378 35.46 3.01 -0.46
N MET A 379 35.07 1.92 -1.12
CA MET A 379 34.30 0.81 -0.55
C MET A 379 35.26 -0.05 0.30
N TYR A 380 35.06 -0.13 1.61
CA TYR A 380 35.79 -1.08 2.45
C TYR A 380 35.18 -2.49 2.29
N GLY A 381 35.88 -3.35 1.55
CA GLY A 381 35.72 -4.81 1.52
C GLY A 381 37.02 -5.48 1.96
N GLY A 382 36.93 -6.47 2.84
CA GLY A 382 38.05 -7.01 3.60
C GLY A 382 39.10 -7.81 2.82
N GLY A 383 40.33 -7.73 3.33
CA GLY A 383 41.30 -8.84 3.48
C GLY A 383 41.66 -9.70 2.26
N GLY A 384 42.82 -9.44 1.66
CA GLY A 384 43.51 -10.40 0.79
C GLY A 384 44.75 -9.81 0.12
N ARG A 385 45.94 -10.26 0.52
CA ARG A 385 47.23 -9.87 -0.06
C ARG A 385 47.37 -10.39 -1.49
N PHE A 386 47.85 -9.58 -2.44
CA PHE A 386 48.80 -9.97 -3.49
C PHE A 386 49.53 -8.72 -4.05
N ALA A 387 50.84 -8.86 -4.29
CA ALA A 387 51.76 -7.84 -4.79
C ALA A 387 51.62 -7.59 -6.31
N PRO A 388 52.07 -6.44 -6.86
CA PRO A 388 51.78 -6.04 -8.23
C PRO A 388 52.76 -6.65 -9.23
N ALA A 389 52.27 -7.08 -10.40
CA ALA A 389 53.06 -7.32 -11.59
C ALA A 389 52.78 -6.21 -12.61
N ALA A 390 53.87 -5.64 -13.13
CA ALA A 390 53.91 -4.46 -13.98
C ALA A 390 53.20 -4.65 -15.34
N ALA A 391 52.50 -3.61 -15.78
CA ALA A 391 52.11 -3.41 -17.16
C ALA A 391 53.34 -3.02 -18.00
N ARG A 392 53.49 -3.64 -19.17
CA ARG A 392 54.24 -3.08 -20.30
C ARG A 392 53.24 -2.89 -21.44
N GLU A 393 53.06 -1.63 -21.83
CA GLU A 393 52.44 -1.26 -23.09
C GLU A 393 53.31 -1.68 -24.28
N ASN A 394 52.64 -2.11 -25.36
CA ASN A 394 52.71 -1.56 -26.72
C ASN A 394 52.59 -2.65 -27.79
N GLY A 395 51.61 -2.46 -28.68
CA GLY A 395 51.35 -3.29 -29.86
C GLY A 395 49.88 -3.21 -30.27
#